data_AF-V4P3Q5-F1
#
_entry.id   AF-V4P3Q5-F1
#
_cell.length_a   1.000
_cell.length_b   1.000
_cell.length_c   1.000
_cell.angle_alpha   90.00
_cell.angle_beta   90.00
_cell.angle_gamma   90.00
#
_symmetry.space_group_name_H-M   'P 1'
#
loop_
_entity.id
_entity.type
_entity.pdbx_description
1 polymer ?
#
loop_
_entity_poly.entity_id
_entity_poly.type
_entity_poly.pdbx_seq_one_letter_code
_entity_poly.pdbx_strand_id
1 'polypeptide(L)'
;MPASKLDESHAGDVYQSAMSGELEPKLINLMQQSEALVALMRGFFQQLDKRRSEEFSIIAGYIAKAKEEIREMRPHDISQERIPTAGAELEAITRDTENATHSIMNSAEAMMGFSIDQFGGDANAYKAAVDDEVMKIFEACSFQDITGQRVSKVVNVLKQIEERVGKLANTLGVEDSDPQEMTAEERRRHDLLLNGPAIGGPETKQDAIDAMFDEGFDAVSPAIKPDALAAKVPEAKPAPEPAAKAPEPEPAPKAAPTAVAPAPKPEPAPAPKPEPKPEPKPAAASAPAPDTTNSQDDIDALFDFTVEDMNKTNSQDDIDALFD
;
A
#
# COMPACT_ATOMS: atom_id res chain seq x y z
N MET A 1 75.13 100.52 5.91
CA MET A 1 74.70 99.56 4.87
C MET A 1 75.71 98.44 4.81
N PRO A 2 75.29 97.17 4.73
CA PRO A 2 74.06 96.61 5.34
C PRO A 2 74.32 96.52 6.87
N ALA A 3 74.05 95.50 7.69
CA ALA A 3 73.11 94.36 7.67
C ALA A 3 72.64 94.07 9.12
N SER A 4 71.45 93.50 9.28
CA SER A 4 71.04 92.73 10.46
C SER A 4 70.98 91.25 10.08
N LYS A 5 71.34 90.34 11.00
CA LYS A 5 70.92 88.94 10.91
C LYS A 5 69.85 88.70 11.96
N LEU A 6 68.65 88.37 11.50
CA LEU A 6 67.54 87.94 12.34
C LEU A 6 67.81 86.51 12.83
N ASP A 7 67.50 86.28 14.10
CA ASP A 7 67.41 84.94 14.67
C ASP A 7 66.03 84.37 14.33
N GLU A 8 66.00 83.50 13.33
CA GLU A 8 64.78 82.87 12.81
C GLU A 8 64.92 81.34 12.79
N SER A 9 65.84 80.81 13.62
CA SER A 9 66.25 79.40 13.62
C SER A 9 65.51 78.52 14.62
N HIS A 10 64.93 79.11 15.68
CA HIS A 10 64.37 78.37 16.82
C HIS A 10 62.86 78.05 16.74
N ALA A 11 62.15 78.52 15.70
CA ALA A 11 60.71 78.27 15.59
C ALA A 11 60.36 76.91 14.96
N GLY A 12 61.12 76.45 13.95
CA GLY A 12 60.79 75.26 13.17
C GLY A 12 60.81 73.95 13.97
N ASP A 13 61.90 73.70 14.69
CA ASP A 13 62.09 72.46 15.45
C ASP A 13 61.05 72.28 16.58
N VAL A 14 60.60 73.38 17.19
CA VAL A 14 59.62 73.32 18.28
C VAL A 14 58.24 72.88 17.77
N TYR A 15 57.79 73.38 16.62
CA TYR A 15 56.53 72.94 16.02
C TYR A 15 56.59 71.50 15.48
N GLN A 16 57.73 71.09 14.90
CA GLN A 16 57.88 69.75 14.38
C GLN A 16 57.97 68.71 15.51
N SER A 17 58.68 69.02 16.60
CA SER A 17 58.75 68.21 17.82
C SER A 17 57.40 68.11 18.55
N ALA A 18 56.65 69.21 18.65
CA ALA A 18 55.32 69.22 19.27
C ALA A 18 54.30 68.37 18.48
N MET A 19 54.29 68.47 17.15
CA MET A 19 53.42 67.63 16.30
C MET A 19 53.76 66.14 16.41
N SER A 20 55.05 65.76 16.48
CA SER A 20 55.44 64.35 16.69
C SER A 20 55.10 63.85 18.10
N GLY A 21 55.29 64.67 19.13
CA GLY A 21 54.95 64.33 20.51
C GLY A 21 53.44 64.20 20.77
N GLU A 22 52.59 64.81 19.94
CA GLU A 22 51.15 64.53 19.92
C GLU A 22 50.74 63.32 19.07
N LEU A 23 51.54 62.96 18.06
CA LEU A 23 51.23 61.84 17.16
C LEU A 23 51.51 60.49 17.81
N GLU A 24 52.60 60.40 18.58
CA GLU A 24 53.02 59.20 19.31
C GLU A 24 51.94 58.67 20.28
N PRO A 25 51.35 59.47 21.21
CA PRO A 25 50.26 58.99 22.07
C PRO A 25 48.98 58.66 21.30
N LYS A 26 48.68 59.35 20.18
CA LYS A 26 47.54 59.02 19.31
C LYS A 26 47.75 57.68 18.60
N LEU A 27 48.97 57.38 18.15
CA LEU A 27 49.34 56.12 17.51
C LEU A 27 49.32 54.96 18.52
N ILE A 28 49.84 55.17 19.74
CA ILE A 28 49.75 54.20 20.85
C ILE A 28 48.28 53.91 21.19
N ASN A 29 47.43 54.94 21.25
CA ASN A 29 46.00 54.76 21.51
C ASN A 29 45.31 53.97 20.37
N LEU A 30 45.65 54.25 19.11
CA LEU A 30 45.17 53.50 17.94
C LEU A 30 45.60 52.03 17.99
N MET A 31 46.86 51.75 18.37
CA MET A 31 47.35 50.38 18.54
C MET A 31 46.58 49.66 19.66
N GLN A 32 46.41 50.30 20.83
CA GLN A 32 45.62 49.76 21.95
C GLN A 32 44.16 49.50 21.58
N GLN A 33 43.52 50.40 20.82
CA GLN A 33 42.16 50.19 20.31
C GLN A 33 42.09 49.03 19.31
N SER A 34 43.09 48.89 18.44
CA SER A 34 43.17 47.76 17.49
C SER A 34 43.39 46.42 18.19
N GLU A 35 44.21 46.39 19.24
CA GLU A 35 44.46 45.21 20.08
C GLU A 35 43.19 44.81 20.86
N ALA A 36 42.49 45.79 21.45
CA ALA A 36 41.20 45.58 22.10
C ALA A 36 40.14 45.04 21.13
N LEU A 37 40.08 45.56 19.90
CA LEU A 37 39.17 45.08 18.86
C LEU A 37 39.48 43.63 18.43
N VAL A 38 40.77 43.30 18.27
CA VAL A 38 41.22 41.93 17.94
C VAL A 38 40.91 40.97 19.10
N ALA A 39 41.13 41.37 20.35
CA ALA A 39 40.77 40.57 21.52
C ALA A 39 39.25 40.33 21.60
N LEU A 40 38.44 41.36 21.35
CA LEU A 40 36.98 41.29 21.36
C LEU A 40 36.44 40.40 20.23
N MET A 41 36.98 40.52 19.02
CA MET A 41 36.68 39.59 17.91
C MET A 41 37.07 38.16 18.25
N ARG A 42 38.24 37.93 18.85
CA ARG A 42 38.69 36.57 19.23
C ARG A 42 37.74 35.93 20.25
N GLY A 43 37.26 36.70 21.23
CA GLY A 43 36.23 36.26 22.18
C GLY A 43 34.88 35.97 21.50
N PHE A 44 34.45 36.84 20.59
CA PHE A 44 33.22 36.66 19.82
C PHE A 44 33.26 35.39 18.95
N PHE A 45 34.35 35.15 18.22
CA PHE A 45 34.50 33.92 17.42
C PHE A 45 34.52 32.66 18.29
N GLN A 46 35.18 32.68 19.46
CA GLN A 46 35.14 31.55 20.40
C GLN A 46 33.73 31.25 20.92
N GLN A 47 32.93 32.29 21.21
CA GLN A 47 31.53 32.13 21.59
C GLN A 47 30.67 31.60 20.43
N LEU A 48 30.90 32.11 19.20
CA LEU A 48 30.20 31.67 17.99
C LEU A 48 30.49 30.21 17.67
N ASP A 49 31.76 29.79 17.72
CA ASP A 49 32.18 28.41 17.45
C ASP A 49 31.68 27.45 18.53
N LYS A 50 31.73 27.85 19.81
CA LYS A 50 31.13 27.05 20.90
C LYS A 50 29.63 26.86 20.65
N ARG A 51 28.88 27.95 20.44
CA ARG A 51 27.43 27.88 20.16
C ARG A 51 27.15 27.03 18.92
N ARG A 52 27.86 27.25 17.82
CA ARG A 52 27.68 26.45 16.59
C ARG A 52 27.98 24.97 16.79
N SER A 53 28.98 24.64 17.62
CA SER A 53 29.29 23.24 17.96
C SER A 53 28.21 22.59 18.83
N GLU A 54 27.59 23.34 19.74
CA GLU A 54 26.45 22.89 20.55
C GLU A 54 25.21 22.64 19.67
N GLU A 55 24.85 23.60 18.79
CA GLU A 55 23.75 23.46 17.83
C GLU A 55 23.96 22.27 16.87
N PHE A 56 25.16 22.10 16.31
CA PHE A 56 25.47 20.93 15.46
C PHE A 56 25.45 19.61 16.23
N SER A 57 25.87 19.58 17.50
CA SER A 57 25.76 18.40 18.35
C SER A 57 24.30 18.02 18.62
N ILE A 58 23.43 19.02 18.80
CA ILE A 58 21.98 18.83 18.97
C ILE A 58 21.36 18.27 17.68
N ILE A 59 21.64 18.88 16.52
CA ILE A 59 21.16 18.42 15.20
C ILE A 59 21.66 16.99 14.91
N ALA A 60 22.93 16.69 15.18
CA ALA A 60 23.48 15.33 15.03
C ALA A 60 22.77 14.32 15.93
N GLY A 61 22.40 14.71 17.15
CA GLY A 61 21.58 13.90 18.06
C GLY A 61 20.18 13.60 17.51
N TYR A 62 19.48 14.61 16.96
CA TYR A 62 18.19 14.42 16.30
C TYR A 62 18.28 13.50 15.08
N ILE A 63 19.30 13.69 14.22
CA ILE A 63 19.53 12.83 13.04
C ILE A 63 19.84 11.39 13.46
N ALA A 64 20.65 11.18 14.51
CA ALA A 64 20.96 9.86 15.03
C ALA A 64 19.72 9.15 15.58
N LYS A 65 18.87 9.87 16.34
CA LYS A 65 17.60 9.37 16.86
C LYS A 65 16.64 8.99 15.72
N ALA A 66 16.36 9.91 14.80
CA ALA A 66 15.49 9.67 13.66
C ALA A 66 15.98 8.49 12.79
N LYS A 67 17.29 8.36 12.59
CA LYS A 67 17.89 7.23 11.86
C LYS A 67 17.68 5.89 12.58
N GLU A 68 17.70 5.85 13.90
CA GLU A 68 17.45 4.60 14.63
C GLU A 68 15.96 4.21 14.57
N GLU A 69 15.05 5.17 14.70
CA GLU A 69 13.60 4.91 14.59
C GLU A 69 13.20 4.47 13.16
N ILE A 70 13.85 5.02 12.12
CA ILE A 70 13.73 4.51 10.73
C ILE A 70 14.23 3.06 10.60
N ARG A 71 15.23 2.64 11.38
CA ARG A 71 15.72 1.24 11.39
C ARG A 71 14.76 0.31 12.13
N GLU A 72 14.21 0.77 13.25
CA GLU A 72 13.23 0.02 14.06
C GLU A 72 11.94 -0.29 13.30
N MET A 73 11.50 0.61 12.41
CA MET A 73 10.40 0.33 11.48
C MET A 73 10.62 -0.86 10.53
N ARG A 74 11.89 -1.23 10.28
CA ARG A 74 12.29 -2.25 9.29
C ARG A 74 11.58 -2.06 7.93
N PRO A 75 11.77 -0.91 7.23
CA PRO A 75 11.08 -0.63 5.97
C PRO A 75 11.33 -1.68 4.86
N HIS A 76 12.45 -2.41 4.93
CA HIS A 76 12.77 -3.52 4.03
C HIS A 76 11.82 -4.73 4.25
N ASP A 77 11.48 -5.06 5.50
CA ASP A 77 10.52 -6.11 5.89
C ASP A 77 9.10 -5.76 5.37
N ILE A 78 8.70 -4.49 5.49
CA ILE A 78 7.46 -3.97 4.90
C ILE A 78 7.45 -4.16 3.37
N SER A 79 8.50 -3.71 2.68
CA SER A 79 8.56 -3.67 1.22
C SER A 79 8.80 -5.03 0.55
N GLN A 80 9.54 -5.95 1.18
CA GLN A 80 9.95 -7.22 0.57
C GLN A 80 9.16 -8.43 1.04
N GLU A 81 8.65 -8.42 2.26
CA GLU A 81 7.90 -9.55 2.81
C GLU A 81 6.42 -9.20 2.93
N ARG A 82 6.08 -8.10 3.62
CA ARG A 82 4.70 -7.87 4.06
C ARG A 82 3.76 -7.42 2.95
N ILE A 83 4.14 -6.41 2.17
CA ILE A 83 3.33 -5.96 1.02
C ILE A 83 3.20 -7.08 -0.04
N PRO A 84 4.28 -7.78 -0.46
CA PRO A 84 4.15 -8.91 -1.38
C PRO A 84 3.31 -10.07 -0.83
N THR A 85 3.39 -10.38 0.46
CA THR A 85 2.53 -11.40 1.09
C THR A 85 1.07 -10.98 1.04
N ALA A 86 0.74 -9.72 1.37
CA ALA A 86 -0.64 -9.22 1.26
C ALA A 86 -1.16 -9.26 -0.18
N GLY A 87 -0.33 -8.93 -1.18
CA GLY A 87 -0.66 -9.07 -2.60
C GLY A 87 -0.96 -10.52 -3.00
N ALA A 88 -0.13 -11.47 -2.56
CA ALA A 88 -0.33 -12.89 -2.83
C ALA A 88 -1.61 -13.46 -2.17
N GLU A 89 -2.00 -12.96 -0.99
CA GLU A 89 -3.28 -13.31 -0.37
C GLU A 89 -4.48 -12.75 -1.16
N LEU A 90 -4.38 -11.52 -1.69
CA LEU A 90 -5.42 -10.92 -2.54
C LEU A 90 -5.58 -11.68 -3.87
N GLU A 91 -4.48 -12.02 -4.55
CA GLU A 91 -4.51 -12.84 -5.77
C GLU A 91 -5.11 -14.22 -5.51
N ALA A 92 -4.77 -14.82 -4.36
CA ALA A 92 -5.35 -16.10 -3.95
C ALA A 92 -6.85 -16.00 -3.61
N ILE A 93 -7.33 -14.90 -3.03
CA ILE A 93 -8.77 -14.66 -2.86
C ILE A 93 -9.46 -14.66 -4.23
N THR A 94 -8.98 -13.85 -5.19
CA THR A 94 -9.58 -13.78 -6.53
C THR A 94 -9.63 -15.18 -7.18
N ARG A 95 -8.50 -15.89 -7.20
CA ARG A 95 -8.42 -17.25 -7.74
C ARG A 95 -9.34 -18.24 -7.02
N ASP A 96 -9.37 -18.25 -5.69
CA ASP A 96 -10.17 -19.23 -4.93
C ASP A 96 -11.68 -18.95 -5.14
N THR A 97 -12.09 -17.67 -5.20
CA THR A 97 -13.48 -17.27 -5.49
C THR A 97 -13.92 -17.61 -6.92
N GLU A 98 -13.05 -17.40 -7.93
CA GLU A 98 -13.31 -17.78 -9.32
C GLU A 98 -13.50 -19.30 -9.47
N ASN A 99 -12.61 -20.10 -8.89
CA ASN A 99 -12.69 -21.56 -8.93
C ASN A 99 -13.97 -22.08 -8.26
N ALA A 100 -14.34 -21.49 -7.13
CA ALA A 100 -15.57 -21.86 -6.42
C ALA A 100 -16.83 -21.47 -7.22
N THR A 101 -16.87 -20.26 -7.78
CA THR A 101 -17.98 -19.80 -8.63
C THR A 101 -18.15 -20.70 -9.86
N HIS A 102 -17.05 -21.07 -10.54
CA HIS A 102 -17.07 -22.01 -11.65
C HIS A 102 -17.58 -23.41 -11.23
N SER A 103 -17.21 -23.87 -10.03
CA SER A 103 -17.67 -25.16 -9.49
C SER A 103 -19.18 -25.14 -9.16
N ILE A 104 -19.69 -24.03 -8.62
CA ILE A 104 -21.11 -23.81 -8.34
C ILE A 104 -21.92 -23.77 -9.64
N MET A 105 -21.45 -23.01 -10.65
CA MET A 105 -22.13 -22.94 -11.96
C MET A 105 -22.16 -24.31 -12.65
N ASN A 106 -21.05 -25.05 -12.68
CA ASN A 106 -21.01 -26.39 -13.28
C ASN A 106 -21.98 -27.38 -12.61
N SER A 107 -22.10 -27.33 -11.28
CA SER A 107 -23.04 -28.19 -10.54
C SER A 107 -24.50 -27.80 -10.82
N ALA A 108 -24.79 -26.49 -10.95
CA ALA A 108 -26.11 -26.00 -11.36
C ALA A 108 -26.47 -26.39 -12.81
N GLU A 109 -25.52 -26.29 -13.74
CA GLU A 109 -25.67 -26.74 -15.12
C GLU A 109 -25.89 -28.25 -15.22
N ALA A 110 -25.15 -29.06 -14.45
CA ALA A 110 -25.35 -30.50 -14.37
C ALA A 110 -26.77 -30.85 -13.90
N MET A 111 -27.26 -30.21 -12.84
CA MET A 111 -28.64 -30.41 -12.36
C MET A 111 -29.70 -30.04 -13.40
N MET A 112 -29.51 -28.97 -14.16
CA MET A 112 -30.43 -28.60 -15.26
C MET A 112 -30.43 -29.62 -16.41
N GLY A 113 -29.33 -30.35 -16.59
CA GLY A 113 -29.20 -31.42 -17.57
C GLY A 113 -29.83 -32.75 -17.16
N PHE A 114 -30.17 -32.94 -15.88
CA PHE A 114 -30.75 -34.19 -15.38
C PHE A 114 -32.21 -34.36 -15.78
N SER A 115 -32.59 -35.59 -16.16
CA SER A 115 -33.99 -35.99 -16.30
C SER A 115 -34.22 -37.38 -15.72
N ILE A 116 -35.45 -37.65 -15.22
CA ILE A 116 -35.81 -38.95 -14.65
C ILE A 116 -35.55 -40.12 -15.62
N ASP A 117 -35.68 -39.87 -16.93
CA ASP A 117 -35.46 -40.86 -17.99
C ASP A 117 -33.98 -41.26 -18.12
N GLN A 118 -33.04 -40.35 -17.87
CA GLN A 118 -31.59 -40.66 -17.84
C GLN A 118 -31.25 -41.65 -16.72
N PHE A 119 -32.02 -41.62 -15.62
CA PHE A 119 -31.91 -42.55 -14.49
C PHE A 119 -32.89 -43.74 -14.61
N GLY A 120 -33.37 -44.04 -15.82
CA GLY A 120 -34.23 -45.20 -16.09
C GLY A 120 -35.61 -45.16 -15.43
N GLY A 121 -36.07 -43.97 -15.04
CA GLY A 121 -37.31 -43.77 -14.29
C GLY A 121 -37.19 -43.95 -12.77
N ASP A 122 -35.98 -44.22 -12.23
CA ASP A 122 -35.79 -44.32 -10.78
C ASP A 122 -35.67 -42.94 -10.12
N ALA A 123 -36.73 -42.55 -9.43
CA ALA A 123 -36.81 -41.30 -8.66
C ALA A 123 -35.78 -41.22 -7.52
N ASN A 124 -35.34 -42.35 -6.95
CA ASN A 124 -34.32 -42.35 -5.91
C ASN A 124 -32.93 -42.07 -6.48
N ALA A 125 -32.60 -42.68 -7.62
CA ALA A 125 -31.35 -42.43 -8.33
C ALA A 125 -31.26 -40.98 -8.85
N TYR A 126 -32.35 -40.46 -9.43
CA TYR A 126 -32.44 -39.04 -9.81
C TYR A 126 -32.25 -38.11 -8.60
N LYS A 127 -32.94 -38.38 -7.48
CA LYS A 127 -32.79 -37.57 -6.26
C LYS A 127 -31.35 -37.63 -5.71
N ALA A 128 -30.73 -38.80 -5.68
CA ALA A 128 -29.35 -38.94 -5.22
C ALA A 128 -28.38 -38.11 -6.07
N ALA A 129 -28.52 -38.12 -7.41
CA ALA A 129 -27.69 -37.30 -8.29
C ALA A 129 -27.88 -35.79 -8.05
N VAL A 130 -29.12 -35.33 -7.81
CA VAL A 130 -29.39 -33.93 -7.44
C VAL A 130 -28.78 -33.59 -6.07
N ASP A 131 -28.95 -34.46 -5.07
CA ASP A 131 -28.40 -34.25 -3.72
C ASP A 131 -26.85 -34.21 -3.76
N ASP A 132 -26.20 -35.02 -4.62
CA ASP A 132 -24.75 -35.02 -4.83
C ASP A 132 -24.25 -33.69 -5.45
N GLU A 133 -24.92 -33.14 -6.46
CA GLU A 133 -24.56 -31.81 -7.02
C GLU A 133 -24.82 -30.67 -6.02
N VAL A 134 -25.90 -30.75 -5.23
CA VAL A 134 -26.17 -29.79 -4.15
C VAL A 134 -25.07 -29.85 -3.07
N MET A 135 -24.57 -31.03 -2.73
CA MET A 135 -23.42 -31.17 -1.82
C MET A 135 -22.15 -30.52 -2.39
N LYS A 136 -21.84 -30.69 -3.68
CA LYS A 136 -20.71 -29.98 -4.31
C LYS A 136 -20.84 -28.47 -4.26
N ILE A 137 -22.06 -27.92 -4.37
CA ILE A 137 -22.32 -26.48 -4.19
C ILE A 137 -22.00 -26.06 -2.75
N PHE A 138 -22.43 -26.82 -1.74
CA PHE A 138 -22.09 -26.52 -0.33
C PHE A 138 -20.58 -26.64 -0.05
N GLU A 139 -19.91 -27.65 -0.60
CA GLU A 139 -18.46 -27.81 -0.52
C GLU A 139 -17.73 -26.64 -1.19
N ALA A 140 -18.15 -26.23 -2.39
CA ALA A 140 -17.58 -25.09 -3.09
C ALA A 140 -17.73 -23.80 -2.26
N CYS A 141 -18.91 -23.53 -1.68
CA CYS A 141 -19.20 -22.38 -0.82
C CYS A 141 -18.26 -22.24 0.40
N SER A 142 -17.52 -23.28 0.80
CA SER A 142 -16.47 -23.18 1.83
C SER A 142 -15.36 -22.17 1.49
N PHE A 143 -15.24 -21.74 0.22
CA PHE A 143 -14.34 -20.64 -0.20
C PHE A 143 -14.52 -19.36 0.64
N GLN A 144 -15.72 -19.14 1.20
CA GLN A 144 -16.04 -17.96 2.00
C GLN A 144 -15.21 -17.87 3.29
N ASP A 145 -14.97 -18.99 3.97
CA ASP A 145 -14.16 -19.05 5.19
C ASP A 145 -12.68 -18.75 4.87
N ILE A 146 -12.13 -19.43 3.87
CA ILE A 146 -10.76 -19.17 3.38
C ILE A 146 -10.61 -17.70 2.96
N THR A 147 -11.56 -17.16 2.21
CA THR A 147 -11.57 -15.73 1.83
C THR A 147 -11.59 -14.81 3.04
N GLY A 148 -12.45 -15.06 4.04
CA GLY A 148 -12.50 -14.28 5.28
C GLY A 148 -11.19 -14.31 6.07
N GLN A 149 -10.53 -15.47 6.15
CA GLN A 149 -9.21 -15.62 6.78
C GLN A 149 -8.11 -14.87 6.01
N ARG A 150 -8.08 -14.98 4.68
CA ARG A 150 -7.13 -14.25 3.81
C ARG A 150 -7.33 -12.73 3.92
N VAL A 151 -8.57 -12.23 3.84
CA VAL A 151 -8.90 -10.81 4.01
C VAL A 151 -8.44 -10.33 5.39
N SER A 152 -8.74 -11.09 6.45
CA SER A 152 -8.28 -10.76 7.81
C SER A 152 -6.75 -10.66 7.91
N LYS A 153 -6.02 -11.54 7.22
CA LYS A 153 -4.55 -11.50 7.15
C LYS A 153 -4.05 -10.25 6.41
N VAL A 154 -4.66 -9.88 5.28
CA VAL A 154 -4.35 -8.63 4.54
C VAL A 154 -4.60 -7.39 5.40
N VAL A 155 -5.77 -7.28 6.02
CA VAL A 155 -6.14 -6.16 6.91
C VAL A 155 -5.16 -6.05 8.08
N ASN A 156 -4.77 -7.17 8.69
CA ASN A 156 -3.78 -7.17 9.77
C ASN A 156 -2.38 -6.73 9.30
N VAL A 157 -1.97 -7.07 8.07
CA VAL A 157 -0.72 -6.54 7.49
C VAL A 157 -0.80 -5.03 7.29
N LEU A 158 -1.91 -4.53 6.73
CA LEU A 158 -2.11 -3.09 6.51
C LEU A 158 -2.07 -2.30 7.82
N LYS A 159 -2.81 -2.74 8.86
CA LYS A 159 -2.79 -2.11 10.20
C LYS A 159 -1.39 -2.04 10.81
N GLN A 160 -0.57 -3.09 10.64
CA GLN A 160 0.81 -3.09 11.14
C GLN A 160 1.77 -2.24 10.30
N ILE A 161 1.41 -1.89 9.05
CA ILE A 161 2.15 -0.92 8.23
C ILE A 161 1.75 0.49 8.67
N GLU A 162 0.46 0.76 8.78
CA GLU A 162 -0.13 2.00 9.31
C GLU A 162 0.46 2.39 10.66
N GLU A 163 0.48 1.47 11.64
CA GLU A 163 1.03 1.71 12.98
C GLU A 163 2.53 2.11 12.93
N ARG A 164 3.31 1.52 12.00
CA ARG A 164 4.72 1.85 11.82
C ARG A 164 4.88 3.21 11.14
N VAL A 165 4.17 3.45 10.02
CA VAL A 165 4.21 4.72 9.28
C VAL A 165 3.77 5.89 10.16
N GLY A 166 2.70 5.72 10.95
CA GLY A 166 2.24 6.71 11.92
C GLY A 166 3.28 7.02 13.00
N LYS A 167 4.02 6.02 13.50
CA LYS A 167 5.16 6.28 14.39
C LYS A 167 6.24 7.14 13.70
N LEU A 168 6.61 6.83 12.46
CA LEU A 168 7.58 7.65 11.72
C LEU A 168 7.11 9.09 11.51
N ALA A 169 5.84 9.31 11.12
CA ALA A 169 5.28 10.64 10.91
C ALA A 169 5.39 11.49 12.19
N ASN A 170 4.95 10.93 13.32
CA ASN A 170 5.06 11.54 14.65
C ASN A 170 6.53 11.86 15.03
N THR A 171 7.47 10.94 14.77
CA THR A 171 8.90 11.13 15.08
C THR A 171 9.55 12.22 14.23
N LEU A 172 9.21 12.30 12.95
CA LEU A 172 9.75 13.29 12.03
C LEU A 172 9.09 14.66 12.16
N GLY A 173 8.00 14.79 12.95
CA GLY A 173 7.19 15.99 12.99
C GLY A 173 6.50 16.29 11.65
N VAL A 174 6.22 15.24 10.87
CA VAL A 174 5.38 15.35 9.68
C VAL A 174 3.94 15.37 10.16
N GLU A 175 3.44 16.58 10.43
CA GLU A 175 2.00 16.80 10.49
C GLU A 175 1.43 16.50 9.09
N ASP A 176 0.30 15.79 9.04
CA ASP A 176 -0.43 15.61 7.79
C ASP A 176 -0.75 17.01 7.24
N SER A 177 -0.21 17.31 6.06
CA SER A 177 -0.58 18.54 5.36
C SER A 177 -2.07 18.45 5.05
N ASP A 178 -2.82 19.54 5.31
CA ASP A 178 -4.26 19.62 5.04
C ASP A 178 -4.59 18.92 3.71
N PRO A 179 -5.60 18.04 3.66
CA PRO A 179 -5.89 17.24 2.48
C PRO A 179 -5.89 18.11 1.24
N GLN A 180 -4.86 17.93 0.38
CA GLN A 180 -4.74 18.74 -0.84
C GLN A 180 -6.04 18.58 -1.61
N GLU A 181 -6.73 19.70 -1.88
CA GLU A 181 -8.00 19.65 -2.61
C GLU A 181 -7.75 18.92 -3.94
N MET A 182 -8.27 17.70 -4.04
CA MET A 182 -8.15 16.88 -5.24
C MET A 182 -8.59 17.73 -6.44
N THR A 183 -7.72 17.82 -7.43
CA THR A 183 -8.03 18.55 -8.66
C THR A 183 -9.31 17.99 -9.28
N ALA A 184 -9.99 18.81 -10.09
CA ALA A 184 -11.23 18.38 -10.76
C ALA A 184 -11.03 17.12 -11.64
N GLU A 185 -9.80 16.85 -12.08
CA GLU A 185 -9.41 15.66 -12.82
C GLU A 185 -9.21 14.43 -11.91
N GLU A 186 -8.63 14.62 -10.72
CA GLU A 186 -8.48 13.58 -9.70
C GLU A 186 -9.82 13.17 -9.09
N ARG A 187 -10.70 14.13 -8.76
CA ARG A 187 -12.08 13.82 -8.32
C ARG A 187 -12.80 12.99 -9.37
N ARG A 188 -12.78 13.44 -10.64
CA ARG A 188 -13.41 12.71 -11.74
C ARG A 188 -12.85 11.28 -11.90
N ARG A 189 -11.54 11.08 -11.72
CA ARG A 189 -10.93 9.73 -11.74
C ARG A 189 -11.36 8.87 -10.57
N HIS A 190 -11.45 9.43 -9.37
CA HIS A 190 -11.88 8.75 -8.16
C HIS A 190 -13.36 8.33 -8.25
N ASP A 191 -14.23 9.21 -8.72
CA ASP A 191 -15.64 8.91 -8.95
C ASP A 191 -15.83 7.80 -10.01
N LEU A 192 -14.95 7.74 -11.00
CA LEU A 192 -14.89 6.69 -12.04
C LEU A 192 -14.22 5.38 -11.60
N LEU A 193 -13.64 5.33 -10.39
CA LEU A 193 -13.10 4.12 -9.77
C LEU A 193 -14.07 3.52 -8.75
N LEU A 194 -14.80 4.37 -8.02
CA LEU A 194 -15.88 3.95 -7.12
C LEU A 194 -17.10 3.43 -7.89
N ASN A 195 -17.38 4.02 -9.06
CA ASN A 195 -18.41 3.56 -9.98
C ASN A 195 -17.75 2.84 -11.15
N GLY A 196 -17.97 1.52 -11.27
CA GLY A 196 -17.71 0.79 -12.51
C GLY A 196 -18.45 1.43 -13.70
N PRO A 197 -18.05 1.10 -14.96
CA PRO A 197 -18.34 1.83 -16.20
C PRO A 197 -19.48 2.85 -16.10
N ALA A 198 -19.12 4.08 -15.72
CA ALA A 198 -20.09 5.05 -15.21
C ALA A 198 -21.19 5.36 -16.24
N ILE A 199 -22.45 5.20 -15.82
CA ILE A 199 -23.62 5.75 -16.51
C ILE A 199 -23.40 7.27 -16.61
N GLY A 200 -23.34 7.81 -17.83
CA GLY A 200 -22.99 9.22 -18.07
C GLY A 200 -21.49 9.55 -18.07
N GLY A 201 -20.59 8.57 -18.10
CA GLY A 201 -19.16 8.79 -18.40
C GLY A 201 -18.94 9.23 -19.86
N PRO A 202 -17.69 9.18 -20.39
CA PRO A 202 -17.48 9.09 -21.83
C PRO A 202 -17.95 7.70 -22.28
N GLU A 203 -19.27 7.52 -22.34
CA GLU A 203 -19.92 6.31 -22.82
C GLU A 203 -19.32 5.96 -24.17
N THR A 204 -18.85 4.72 -24.31
CA THR A 204 -18.53 4.14 -25.61
C THR A 204 -19.82 4.21 -26.40
N LYS A 205 -19.94 5.22 -27.27
CA LYS A 205 -21.19 5.48 -28.00
C LYS A 205 -21.65 4.20 -28.67
N GLN A 206 -22.97 3.99 -28.75
CA GLN A 206 -23.50 2.80 -29.41
C GLN A 206 -22.91 2.65 -30.81
N ASP A 207 -22.77 3.73 -31.58
CA ASP A 207 -22.05 3.78 -32.87
C ASP A 207 -20.63 3.16 -32.86
N ALA A 208 -19.90 3.29 -31.75
CA ALA A 208 -18.54 2.76 -31.59
C ALA A 208 -18.53 1.30 -31.08
N ILE A 209 -19.58 0.87 -30.37
CA ILE A 209 -19.81 -0.53 -30.03
C ILE A 209 -20.25 -1.28 -31.29
N ASP A 210 -21.20 -0.73 -32.04
CA ASP A 210 -21.70 -1.23 -33.31
C ASP A 210 -20.55 -1.35 -34.31
N ALA A 211 -19.69 -0.33 -34.44
CA ALA A 211 -18.49 -0.42 -35.27
C ALA A 211 -17.53 -1.57 -34.89
N MET A 212 -17.38 -1.90 -33.59
CA MET A 212 -16.57 -3.05 -33.15
C MET A 212 -17.22 -4.40 -33.49
N PHE A 213 -18.55 -4.48 -33.55
CA PHE A 213 -19.27 -5.69 -33.97
C PHE A 213 -19.35 -5.81 -35.50
N ASP A 214 -19.56 -4.71 -36.22
CA ASP A 214 -19.59 -4.67 -37.69
C ASP A 214 -18.20 -5.00 -38.29
N GLU A 215 -17.12 -4.41 -37.77
CA GLU A 215 -15.74 -4.79 -38.15
C GLU A 215 -15.37 -6.23 -37.73
N GLY A 216 -16.15 -6.84 -36.84
CA GLY A 216 -15.95 -8.20 -36.33
C GLY A 216 -16.69 -9.32 -37.09
N PHE A 217 -17.79 -9.02 -37.78
CA PHE A 217 -18.69 -10.05 -38.34
C PHE A 217 -18.86 -10.04 -39.86
N ASP A 218 -18.54 -8.94 -40.58
CA ASP A 218 -18.72 -8.86 -42.04
C ASP A 218 -17.75 -9.70 -42.90
N ALA A 219 -16.90 -10.53 -42.26
CA ALA A 219 -15.93 -11.41 -42.93
C ALA A 219 -16.25 -12.92 -42.86
N VAL A 220 -17.33 -13.35 -42.17
CA VAL A 220 -17.67 -14.78 -41.98
C VAL A 220 -19.20 -14.96 -41.95
N SER A 221 -19.92 -15.26 -43.03
CA SER A 221 -20.05 -16.58 -43.69
C SER A 221 -21.29 -16.55 -44.63
N PRO A 222 -21.68 -17.59 -45.42
CA PRO A 222 -21.17 -18.97 -45.47
C PRO A 222 -20.88 -19.55 -46.88
N ALA A 223 -19.82 -20.36 -47.00
CA ALA A 223 -19.68 -21.35 -48.07
C ALA A 223 -18.77 -22.52 -47.67
N ILE A 224 -19.17 -23.32 -46.69
CA ILE A 224 -18.42 -24.53 -46.30
C ILE A 224 -18.55 -25.58 -47.41
N LYS A 225 -17.52 -25.67 -48.26
CA LYS A 225 -17.31 -26.82 -49.15
C LYS A 225 -16.58 -27.92 -48.37
N PRO A 226 -17.03 -29.19 -48.41
CA PRO A 226 -16.62 -30.21 -47.43
C PRO A 226 -15.25 -30.87 -47.69
N ASP A 227 -14.28 -30.17 -48.30
CA ASP A 227 -13.05 -30.80 -48.82
C ASP A 227 -11.78 -29.90 -48.80
N ALA A 228 -11.75 -28.85 -47.97
CA ALA A 228 -10.66 -27.86 -47.97
C ALA A 228 -9.63 -27.98 -46.83
N LEU A 229 -9.76 -28.95 -45.90
CA LEU A 229 -8.92 -29.06 -44.70
C LEU A 229 -7.70 -30.01 -44.87
N ALA A 230 -7.14 -30.10 -46.08
CA ALA A 230 -6.08 -31.06 -46.41
C ALA A 230 -4.97 -30.51 -47.33
N ALA A 231 -4.52 -29.26 -47.13
CA ALA A 231 -3.27 -28.79 -47.74
C ALA A 231 -2.62 -27.57 -47.02
N LYS A 232 -1.29 -27.63 -46.88
CA LYS A 232 -0.35 -26.51 -46.66
C LYS A 232 -0.40 -25.76 -45.31
N VAL A 233 0.36 -26.30 -44.35
CA VAL A 233 1.07 -25.50 -43.34
C VAL A 233 2.05 -24.53 -44.03
N PRO A 234 2.04 -23.22 -43.76
CA PRO A 234 3.09 -22.29 -44.18
C PRO A 234 4.27 -22.31 -43.19
N GLU A 235 5.50 -22.23 -43.72
CA GLU A 235 6.72 -22.17 -42.91
C GLU A 235 6.84 -20.86 -42.11
N ALA A 236 7.31 -20.95 -40.87
CA ALA A 236 7.69 -19.79 -40.08
C ALA A 236 9.03 -19.21 -40.54
N LYS A 237 9.10 -17.88 -40.73
CA LYS A 237 10.38 -17.16 -40.93
C LYS A 237 11.09 -16.94 -39.58
N PRO A 238 12.44 -16.99 -39.55
CA PRO A 238 13.21 -16.96 -38.31
C PRO A 238 13.36 -15.55 -37.72
N ALA A 239 13.42 -15.50 -36.38
CA ALA A 239 13.85 -14.35 -35.58
C ALA A 239 15.40 -14.25 -35.52
N PRO A 240 15.99 -13.09 -35.17
CA PRO A 240 17.42 -12.82 -35.40
C PRO A 240 18.39 -13.48 -34.40
N GLU A 241 19.64 -13.70 -34.85
CA GLU A 241 20.73 -14.30 -34.09
C GLU A 241 21.27 -13.43 -32.93
N PRO A 242 21.62 -14.02 -31.77
CA PRO A 242 22.50 -13.42 -30.78
C PRO A 242 23.99 -13.66 -31.11
N ALA A 243 24.83 -12.65 -30.92
CA ALA A 243 26.23 -12.66 -31.37
C ALA A 243 27.23 -13.28 -30.37
N ALA A 244 28.14 -14.10 -30.91
CA ALA A 244 29.54 -14.37 -30.52
C ALA A 244 29.89 -14.96 -29.11
N LYS A 245 30.75 -15.98 -29.14
CA LYS A 245 31.36 -16.67 -27.97
C LYS A 245 32.67 -16.03 -27.48
N ALA A 246 32.96 -16.20 -26.19
CA ALA A 246 34.30 -16.25 -25.57
C ALA A 246 34.27 -17.21 -24.34
N PRO A 247 35.41 -17.68 -23.79
CA PRO A 247 35.59 -19.12 -23.55
C PRO A 247 35.39 -19.65 -22.11
N GLU A 248 35.40 -20.98 -22.04
CA GLU A 248 35.19 -21.89 -20.91
C GLU A 248 36.43 -22.05 -19.99
N PRO A 249 36.27 -22.11 -18.66
CA PRO A 249 37.36 -22.47 -17.72
C PRO A 249 37.38 -23.97 -17.38
N GLU A 250 38.59 -24.49 -17.13
CA GLU A 250 38.89 -25.92 -16.89
C GLU A 250 38.29 -26.52 -15.58
N PRO A 251 38.09 -27.85 -15.51
CA PRO A 251 37.50 -28.52 -14.35
C PRO A 251 38.49 -28.75 -13.20
N ALA A 252 38.14 -28.27 -12.00
CA ALA A 252 38.81 -28.59 -10.74
C ALA A 252 38.23 -29.87 -10.06
N PRO A 253 38.99 -30.57 -9.20
CA PRO A 253 38.85 -32.02 -9.02
C PRO A 253 37.85 -32.49 -7.94
N LYS A 254 37.52 -33.80 -8.02
CA LYS A 254 36.69 -34.55 -7.08
C LYS A 254 37.11 -34.41 -5.61
N ALA A 255 36.13 -34.24 -4.73
CA ALA A 255 36.21 -34.62 -3.31
C ALA A 255 35.22 -35.76 -3.01
N ALA A 256 35.50 -36.54 -1.95
CA ALA A 256 34.88 -37.83 -1.65
C ALA A 256 33.52 -37.71 -0.89
N PRO A 257 32.73 -38.80 -0.75
CA PRO A 257 31.34 -38.70 -0.29
C PRO A 257 31.21 -38.63 1.24
N THR A 258 30.30 -37.78 1.72
CA THR A 258 29.94 -37.69 3.14
C THR A 258 28.48 -38.05 3.39
N ALA A 259 28.30 -39.18 4.08
CA ALA A 259 27.19 -39.59 4.94
C ALA A 259 25.76 -39.07 4.63
N VAL A 260 24.90 -39.99 4.19
CA VAL A 260 23.45 -39.89 4.35
C VAL A 260 23.09 -39.90 5.84
N ALA A 261 22.49 -38.82 6.34
CA ALA A 261 21.84 -38.81 7.65
C ALA A 261 20.44 -39.44 7.54
N PRO A 262 19.98 -40.22 8.55
CA PRO A 262 18.73 -40.98 8.44
C PRO A 262 17.49 -40.11 8.64
N ALA A 263 16.39 -40.51 8.00
CA ALA A 263 15.08 -39.87 8.17
C ALA A 263 14.57 -40.00 9.62
N PRO A 264 13.92 -38.94 10.17
CA PRO A 264 13.29 -39.02 11.49
C PRO A 264 12.08 -39.96 11.46
N LYS A 265 11.96 -40.78 12.51
CA LYS A 265 10.87 -41.74 12.72
C LYS A 265 9.66 -41.01 13.35
N PRO A 266 8.39 -41.42 13.10
CA PRO A 266 7.23 -40.67 13.57
C PRO A 266 7.11 -40.66 15.10
N GLU A 267 6.76 -39.49 15.66
CA GLU A 267 6.35 -39.37 17.07
C GLU A 267 4.92 -39.89 17.31
N PRO A 268 4.60 -40.34 18.53
CA PRO A 268 3.35 -41.05 18.82
C PRO A 268 2.13 -40.12 18.89
N ALA A 269 0.97 -40.64 18.48
CA ALA A 269 -0.30 -39.92 18.53
C ALA A 269 -0.72 -39.58 19.99
N PRO A 270 -1.30 -38.39 20.23
CA PRO A 270 -1.80 -38.01 21.55
C PRO A 270 -3.06 -38.80 21.92
N ALA A 271 -3.17 -39.17 23.21
CA ALA A 271 -4.29 -39.92 23.76
C ALA A 271 -5.61 -39.12 23.80
N PRO A 272 -6.78 -39.78 23.75
CA PRO A 272 -8.08 -39.10 23.61
C PRO A 272 -8.48 -38.28 24.85
N LYS A 273 -9.08 -37.11 24.61
CA LYS A 273 -9.76 -36.30 25.63
C LYS A 273 -11.12 -36.92 26.00
N PRO A 274 -11.59 -36.73 27.26
CA PRO A 274 -12.81 -37.37 27.76
C PRO A 274 -14.11 -36.78 27.17
N GLU A 275 -15.15 -37.61 27.13
CA GLU A 275 -16.47 -37.32 26.56
C GLU A 275 -17.25 -36.24 27.35
N PRO A 276 -18.10 -35.43 26.70
CA PRO A 276 -19.03 -34.52 27.38
C PRO A 276 -20.20 -35.27 28.02
N LYS A 277 -20.56 -34.86 29.24
CA LYS A 277 -21.73 -35.35 29.99
C LYS A 277 -23.02 -34.70 29.44
N PRO A 278 -24.16 -35.41 29.34
CA PRO A 278 -25.34 -34.91 28.64
C PRO A 278 -26.07 -33.78 29.39
N GLU A 279 -26.47 -32.75 28.65
CA GLU A 279 -27.29 -31.63 29.11
C GLU A 279 -28.81 -31.92 29.04
N PRO A 280 -29.63 -31.21 29.84
CA PRO A 280 -31.03 -31.59 30.06
C PRO A 280 -31.99 -31.15 28.95
N LYS A 281 -33.03 -31.95 28.77
CA LYS A 281 -34.10 -31.78 27.77
C LYS A 281 -34.97 -30.53 28.05
N PRO A 282 -35.15 -29.59 27.10
CA PRO A 282 -36.10 -28.50 27.24
C PRO A 282 -37.56 -29.00 27.20
N ALA A 283 -38.44 -28.32 27.94
CA ALA A 283 -39.87 -28.63 28.01
C ALA A 283 -40.65 -28.08 26.81
N ALA A 284 -41.84 -28.63 26.56
CA ALA A 284 -42.70 -28.23 25.45
C ALA A 284 -43.66 -27.07 25.82
N ALA A 285 -43.54 -25.95 25.11
CA ALA A 285 -44.55 -24.90 24.88
C ALA A 285 -43.94 -23.94 23.84
N SER A 286 -44.65 -23.33 22.88
CA SER A 286 -46.05 -23.45 22.42
C SER A 286 -46.11 -22.86 21.00
N ALA A 287 -46.98 -23.37 20.12
CA ALA A 287 -47.05 -22.91 18.73
C ALA A 287 -47.74 -21.53 18.60
N PRO A 288 -47.24 -20.62 17.73
CA PRO A 288 -48.03 -19.54 17.16
C PRO A 288 -48.75 -19.99 15.87
N ALA A 289 -49.85 -19.32 15.55
CA ALA A 289 -50.65 -19.50 14.34
C ALA A 289 -50.05 -18.71 13.14
N PRO A 290 -50.55 -18.88 11.89
CA PRO A 290 -49.89 -18.36 10.69
C PRO A 290 -50.23 -16.88 10.40
N ASP A 291 -49.62 -16.39 9.30
CA ASP A 291 -49.94 -15.17 8.55
C ASP A 291 -49.40 -13.82 9.06
N THR A 292 -48.11 -13.58 8.81
CA THR A 292 -47.62 -12.30 8.29
C THR A 292 -46.60 -12.54 7.16
N THR A 293 -47.06 -12.55 5.90
CA THR A 293 -46.17 -12.30 4.77
C THR A 293 -45.71 -10.84 4.82
N ASN A 294 -44.40 -10.61 4.85
CA ASN A 294 -43.84 -9.27 4.63
C ASN A 294 -44.38 -8.75 3.29
N SER A 295 -45.04 -7.59 3.28
CA SER A 295 -45.51 -6.98 2.03
C SER A 295 -44.31 -6.51 1.21
N GLN A 296 -44.50 -6.41 -0.11
CA GLN A 296 -43.54 -5.73 -0.96
C GLN A 296 -43.33 -4.28 -0.48
N ASP A 297 -44.40 -3.63 0.01
CA ASP A 297 -44.37 -2.28 0.58
C ASP A 297 -43.48 -2.17 1.83
N ASP A 298 -43.37 -3.22 2.65
CA ASP A 298 -42.52 -3.24 3.86
C ASP A 298 -41.03 -3.35 3.50
N ILE A 299 -40.73 -3.96 2.34
CA ILE A 299 -39.37 -4.08 1.80
C ILE A 299 -38.99 -2.77 1.11
N ASP A 300 -39.87 -2.19 0.31
CA ASP A 300 -39.62 -0.94 -0.41
C ASP A 300 -39.45 0.23 0.58
N ALA A 301 -40.21 0.26 1.68
CA ALA A 301 -40.03 1.21 2.78
C ALA A 301 -38.67 1.08 3.53
N LEU A 302 -37.96 -0.04 3.36
CA LEU A 302 -36.62 -0.24 3.93
C LEU A 302 -35.51 0.44 3.10
N PHE A 303 -35.81 0.81 1.84
CA PHE A 303 -34.84 1.35 0.88
C PHE A 303 -35.17 2.77 0.37
N ASP A 304 -36.39 3.28 0.58
CA ASP A 304 -36.77 4.66 0.23
C ASP A 304 -36.27 5.68 1.28
N PHE A 305 -34.95 5.83 1.36
CA PHE A 305 -34.30 6.82 2.23
C PHE A 305 -34.10 8.14 1.49
N THR A 306 -34.87 9.18 1.84
CA THR A 306 -34.77 10.46 1.14
C THR A 306 -33.49 11.20 1.47
N VAL A 307 -32.99 12.03 0.53
CA VAL A 307 -31.82 12.90 0.76
C VAL A 307 -32.05 13.87 1.92
N GLU A 308 -33.30 14.20 2.23
CA GLU A 308 -33.67 15.05 3.36
C GLU A 308 -33.66 14.31 4.70
N ASP A 309 -33.69 12.97 4.72
CA ASP A 309 -33.49 12.16 5.93
C ASP A 309 -32.00 11.94 6.25
N MET A 310 -31.12 11.89 5.24
CA MET A 310 -29.66 11.87 5.47
C MET A 310 -29.14 13.13 6.19
N ASN A 311 -29.83 14.26 6.04
CA ASN A 311 -29.46 15.53 6.65
C ASN A 311 -30.05 15.75 8.06
N LYS A 312 -30.92 14.85 8.56
CA LYS A 312 -31.55 15.00 9.90
C LYS A 312 -30.75 14.40 11.05
N THR A 313 -29.78 13.53 10.78
CA THR A 313 -29.08 12.73 11.81
C THR A 313 -27.69 13.24 12.19
N ASN A 314 -27.31 14.45 11.76
CA ASN A 314 -25.99 15.04 12.01
C ASN A 314 -26.07 16.28 12.94
N SER A 315 -27.04 16.33 13.86
CA SER A 315 -27.03 17.33 14.93
C SER A 315 -25.99 16.95 15.98
N GLN A 316 -25.07 17.86 16.30
CA GLN A 316 -24.08 17.67 17.37
C GLN A 316 -24.74 17.35 18.72
N ASP A 317 -25.91 17.96 18.96
CA ASP A 317 -26.69 17.82 20.20
C ASP A 317 -27.18 16.37 20.45
N ASP A 318 -27.45 15.59 19.38
CA ASP A 318 -27.89 14.19 19.49
C ASP A 318 -26.72 13.23 19.78
N ILE A 319 -25.50 13.62 19.39
CA ILE A 319 -24.28 12.85 19.65
C ILE A 319 -23.85 13.05 21.12
N ASP A 320 -23.91 14.28 21.63
CA ASP A 320 -23.55 14.57 23.01
C ASP A 320 -24.51 13.90 24.01
N ALA A 321 -25.79 13.76 23.66
CA ALA A 321 -26.81 13.07 24.47
C ALA A 321 -26.63 11.53 24.58
N LEU A 322 -25.70 10.93 23.84
CA LEU A 322 -25.39 9.49 23.89
C LEU A 322 -24.27 9.12 24.88
N PHE A 323 -23.59 10.11 25.48
CA PHE A 323 -22.39 9.91 26.30
C PHE A 323 -22.47 10.50 27.73
N ASP A 324 -23.63 10.99 28.15
CA ASP A 324 -23.97 11.46 29.52
C ASP A 324 -24.97 10.48 30.22
#